data_AF-A0A351SDW5-F1
#
_entry.id   AF-A0A351SDW5-F1
#
_cell.length_a   1.000
_cell.length_b   1.000
_cell.length_c   1.000
_cell.angle_alpha   90.00
_cell.angle_beta   90.00
_cell.angle_gamma   90.00
#
_symmetry.space_group_name_H-M   'P 1'
#
loop_
_entity.id
_entity.type
_entity.pdbx_description
1 polymer ?
#
loop_
_entity_poly.entity_id
_entity_poly.type
_entity_poly.pdbx_seq_one_letter_code
_entity_poly.pdbx_strand_id
1 'polypeptide(L)'
;MNKLILILSFTTAVFVACQSSHDDHDDSINTPDLSVISDLVFPQDIVEGPKGQLRITESLSTYNPEGVIPPQCYTKHDAAFNPCMTCHQSYPYKSRPNQMGDGGLQREYAFSDLGVVNHWLNLFEDRTDAMANITDQDVIDYIYTDNYTPLIKQLHETPDWQGPIPAIENLHLGKQAFDEQGFALDGSGWVAFNYKPMPSTFWPTNGSTDDVMVRLPENFRASDCDSEAFSRDTYLANLSILEASIKRLESISTPPIDENKVCTDLNGDGQLTTVENINQLSRFVGQASGIETADMLYPVGTQFLHTVRYIGITAEGEITVSPRMKEVRYMKKFQFFNISHLASMYGNEHQEKIDGLLPKYIHRGDQGTDNSFGWMVQGFIEAEDGHLRRQTQEEHLFCMGCHTT
;
A
#
# COMPACT_ATOMS: atom_id res chain seq x y z
N MET A 1 10.84 56.47 -49.49
CA MET A 1 9.97 56.56 -48.30
C MET A 1 9.83 55.17 -47.70
N ASN A 2 10.46 55.02 -46.54
CA ASN A 2 10.42 53.97 -45.51
C ASN A 2 10.06 52.53 -45.89
N LYS A 3 11.11 51.71 -46.06
CA LYS A 3 11.08 50.28 -45.74
C LYS A 3 11.35 50.14 -44.23
N LEU A 4 10.39 49.58 -43.49
CA LEU A 4 10.52 49.28 -42.07
C LEU A 4 11.29 47.96 -41.93
N ILE A 5 12.46 48.00 -41.28
CA ILE A 5 13.24 46.83 -40.88
C ILE A 5 12.66 46.37 -39.53
N LEU A 6 12.07 45.17 -39.51
CA LEU A 6 11.64 44.52 -38.28
C LEU A 6 12.81 43.71 -37.72
N ILE A 7 13.46 44.21 -36.67
CA ILE A 7 14.48 43.47 -35.92
C ILE A 7 13.75 42.55 -34.95
N LEU A 8 13.85 41.24 -35.17
CA LEU A 8 13.40 40.21 -34.23
C LEU A 8 14.43 40.10 -33.09
N SER A 9 14.12 40.65 -31.91
CA SER A 9 14.89 40.36 -30.69
C SER A 9 14.45 39.02 -30.13
N PHE A 10 15.34 38.02 -30.20
CA PHE A 10 15.25 36.80 -29.39
C PHE A 10 15.48 37.18 -27.93
N THR A 11 14.47 37.05 -27.08
CA THR A 11 14.61 37.14 -25.63
C THR A 11 14.57 35.73 -25.06
N THR A 12 15.71 35.26 -24.60
CA THR A 12 15.88 34.00 -23.88
C THR A 12 15.22 34.14 -22.51
N ALA A 13 14.09 33.47 -22.28
CA ALA A 13 13.49 33.39 -20.95
C ALA A 13 14.27 32.35 -20.13
N VAL A 14 15.19 32.84 -19.30
CA VAL A 14 15.78 32.07 -18.20
C VAL A 14 14.72 32.02 -17.10
N PHE A 15 14.27 30.82 -16.73
CA PHE A 15 13.50 30.61 -15.50
C PHE A 15 14.41 30.89 -14.30
N VAL A 16 14.42 32.14 -13.86
CA VAL A 16 14.99 32.56 -12.58
C VAL A 16 13.99 32.18 -11.51
N ALA A 17 14.36 31.22 -10.66
CA ALA A 17 13.67 30.91 -9.43
C ALA A 17 13.49 32.19 -8.61
N CYS A 18 12.28 32.44 -8.10
CA CYS A 18 11.99 33.56 -7.23
C CYS A 18 12.88 33.50 -5.98
N GLN A 19 13.91 34.34 -5.98
CA GLN A 19 14.57 34.81 -4.77
C GLN A 19 13.64 35.86 -4.16
N SER A 20 12.80 35.44 -3.21
CA SER A 20 12.08 36.38 -2.35
C SER A 20 13.05 36.99 -1.34
N SER A 21 12.93 38.30 -1.20
CA SER A 21 13.67 39.19 -0.30
C SER A 21 13.69 38.69 1.14
N HIS A 22 14.85 38.85 1.78
CA HIS A 22 15.06 38.74 3.22
C HIS A 22 14.10 39.66 3.97
N ASP A 23 13.07 39.07 4.57
CA ASP A 23 12.61 39.42 5.90
C ASP A 23 13.09 38.28 6.81
N ASP A 24 13.79 38.63 7.90
CA ASP A 24 14.29 37.71 8.93
C ASP A 24 13.10 36.99 9.60
N HIS A 25 12.62 35.92 8.97
CA HIS A 25 11.85 34.89 9.64
C HIS A 25 12.81 33.74 9.93
N ASP A 26 13.09 33.59 11.21
CA ASP A 26 13.75 32.49 11.88
C ASP A 26 13.67 31.16 11.10
N ASP A 27 14.72 30.85 10.34
CA ASP A 27 15.02 29.52 9.80
C ASP A 27 15.50 28.60 10.95
N SER A 28 14.74 28.55 12.04
CA SER A 28 14.81 27.45 13.00
C SER A 28 14.13 26.25 12.35
N ILE A 29 14.84 25.63 11.41
CA ILE A 29 14.67 24.19 11.18
C ILE A 29 14.75 23.58 12.57
N ASN A 30 13.64 23.02 13.06
CA ASN A 30 13.52 22.31 14.33
C ASN A 30 14.71 21.36 14.46
N THR A 31 15.80 21.82 15.07
CA THR A 31 16.71 20.92 15.75
C THR A 31 15.82 20.18 16.74
N PRO A 32 15.77 18.84 16.73
CA PRO A 32 15.08 18.10 17.77
C PRO A 32 15.47 18.74 19.10
N ASP A 33 14.52 18.91 20.01
CA ASP A 33 14.89 19.32 21.36
C ASP A 33 15.69 18.16 21.98
N LEU A 34 16.99 18.13 21.67
CA LEU A 34 17.90 17.08 22.08
C LEU A 34 17.96 16.99 23.60
N SER A 35 17.51 18.03 24.32
CA SER A 35 17.36 17.99 25.78
C SER A 35 16.26 17.03 26.24
N VAL A 36 15.17 16.90 25.48
CA VAL A 36 14.11 15.92 25.76
C VAL A 36 14.61 14.51 25.45
N ILE A 37 15.27 14.32 24.31
CA ILE A 37 15.77 13.00 23.87
C ILE A 37 16.89 12.50 24.78
N SER A 38 17.76 13.38 25.28
CA SER A 38 18.89 13.01 26.14
C SER A 38 18.49 12.42 27.49
N ASP A 39 17.27 12.70 27.96
CA ASP A 39 16.75 12.21 29.23
C ASP A 39 16.02 10.86 29.09
N LEU A 40 15.81 10.37 27.86
CA LEU A 40 15.12 9.11 27.57
C LEU A 40 16.09 7.93 27.51
N VAL A 41 15.59 6.75 27.91
CA VAL A 41 16.32 5.49 27.84
C VAL A 41 15.82 4.70 26.63
N PHE A 42 16.66 4.55 25.62
CA PHE A 42 16.35 3.78 24.43
C PHE A 42 16.66 2.28 24.63
N PRO A 43 15.69 1.37 24.39
CA PRO A 43 15.92 -0.06 24.44
C PRO A 43 17.05 -0.49 23.48
N GLN A 44 17.99 -1.30 23.98
CA GLN A 44 19.08 -1.83 23.16
C GLN A 44 18.63 -3.03 22.32
N ASP A 45 17.65 -3.78 22.82
CA ASP A 45 17.07 -4.94 22.17
C ASP A 45 15.57 -4.70 21.96
N ILE A 46 15.06 -5.18 20.82
CA ILE A 46 13.62 -5.18 20.53
C ILE A 46 13.03 -6.44 21.15
N VAL A 47 12.08 -6.26 22.05
CA VAL A 47 11.41 -7.36 22.75
C VAL A 47 10.09 -7.70 22.07
N GLU A 48 9.73 -8.99 22.09
CA GLU A 48 8.41 -9.44 21.67
C GLU A 48 7.33 -8.88 22.61
N GLY A 49 6.30 -8.30 22.02
CA GLY A 49 5.11 -7.80 22.70
C GLY A 49 4.22 -8.93 23.22
N PRO A 50 3.10 -8.57 23.86
CA PRO A 50 2.19 -9.55 24.44
C PRO A 50 1.54 -10.44 23.38
N LYS A 51 1.24 -11.69 23.76
CA LYS A 51 0.27 -12.52 23.04
C LYS A 51 -1.13 -12.20 23.57
N GLY A 52 -2.11 -12.13 22.68
CA GLY A 52 -3.50 -11.89 23.07
C GLY A 52 -4.50 -12.69 22.25
N GLN A 53 -5.75 -12.25 22.24
CA GLN A 53 -6.84 -12.96 21.57
C GLN A 53 -6.85 -12.66 20.06
N LEU A 54 -6.45 -13.63 19.24
CA LEU A 54 -6.41 -13.49 17.78
C LEU A 54 -7.77 -13.14 17.15
N ARG A 55 -8.86 -13.76 17.64
CA ARG A 55 -10.23 -13.55 17.13
C ARG A 55 -11.09 -12.94 18.22
N ILE A 56 -11.46 -11.67 18.09
CA ILE A 56 -12.39 -11.04 19.04
C ILE A 56 -13.84 -11.44 18.75
N THR A 57 -14.67 -11.45 19.80
CA THR A 57 -16.10 -11.73 19.67
C THR A 57 -16.78 -10.56 18.96
N GLU A 58 -17.37 -10.83 17.80
CA GLU A 58 -18.07 -9.83 17.01
C GLU A 58 -19.51 -9.62 17.51
N SER A 59 -20.00 -8.38 17.42
CA SER A 59 -21.39 -8.08 17.68
C SER A 59 -22.28 -8.69 16.59
N LEU A 60 -23.50 -9.10 16.94
CA LEU A 60 -24.51 -9.53 15.96
C LEU A 60 -25.11 -8.36 15.16
N SER A 61 -24.84 -7.12 15.57
CA SER A 61 -25.26 -5.91 14.87
C SER A 61 -24.04 -5.13 14.37
N THR A 62 -24.05 -4.75 13.10
CA THR A 62 -23.08 -3.80 12.53
C THR A 62 -23.46 -2.38 12.93
N TYR A 63 -22.51 -1.62 13.49
CA TYR A 63 -22.77 -0.23 13.89
C TYR A 63 -22.71 0.71 12.68
N ASN A 64 -21.69 0.58 11.83
CA ASN A 64 -21.53 1.34 10.59
C ASN A 64 -21.58 0.41 9.35
N PRO A 65 -22.77 0.18 8.77
CA PRO A 65 -22.92 -0.66 7.58
C PRO A 65 -22.33 -0.03 6.30
N GLU A 66 -21.99 1.26 6.32
CA GLU A 66 -21.28 1.96 5.25
C GLU A 66 -19.86 2.35 5.68
N GLY A 67 -19.18 1.44 6.39
CA GLY A 67 -17.77 1.58 6.79
C GLY A 67 -16.80 1.82 5.62
N VAL A 68 -17.24 1.61 4.37
CA VAL A 68 -16.48 1.94 3.16
C VAL A 68 -16.34 3.45 2.93
N ILE A 69 -17.18 4.30 3.53
CA ILE A 69 -17.07 5.75 3.46
C ILE A 69 -16.11 6.21 4.55
N PRO A 70 -14.85 6.59 4.22
CA PRO A 70 -13.85 6.88 5.22
C PRO A 70 -14.10 8.24 5.88
N PRO A 71 -13.55 8.51 7.08
CA PRO A 71 -13.84 9.73 7.85
C PRO A 71 -13.50 11.03 7.09
N GLN A 72 -12.52 10.98 6.18
CA GLN A 72 -12.10 12.11 5.35
C GLN A 72 -13.26 12.68 4.51
N CYS A 73 -14.26 11.87 4.16
CA CYS A 73 -15.44 12.25 3.40
C CYS A 73 -16.45 13.13 4.17
N TYR A 74 -16.33 13.20 5.50
CA TYR A 74 -17.19 14.02 6.36
C TYR A 74 -16.56 15.36 6.73
N THR A 75 -15.36 15.65 6.23
CA THR A 75 -14.69 16.92 6.50
C THR A 75 -15.39 18.07 5.77
N LYS A 76 -15.29 19.28 6.34
CA LYS A 76 -15.95 20.47 5.81
C LYS A 76 -15.33 20.85 4.46
N HIS A 77 -16.12 20.77 3.39
CA HIS A 77 -15.67 21.09 2.04
C HIS A 77 -15.77 22.60 1.71
N ASP A 78 -16.82 23.29 2.16
CA ASP A 78 -17.12 24.72 1.89
C ASP A 78 -17.04 25.12 0.39
N ALA A 79 -17.12 24.16 -0.52
CA ALA A 79 -16.81 24.30 -1.95
C ALA A 79 -15.39 24.82 -2.27
N ALA A 80 -14.49 24.84 -1.29
CA ALA A 80 -13.09 25.23 -1.43
C ALA A 80 -12.13 24.04 -1.33
N PHE A 81 -12.51 23.00 -0.58
CA PHE A 81 -11.71 21.81 -0.32
C PHE A 81 -12.44 20.57 -0.84
N ASN A 82 -11.71 19.64 -1.48
CA ASN A 82 -12.28 18.40 -1.99
C ASN A 82 -11.44 17.21 -1.51
N PRO A 83 -11.67 16.72 -0.27
CA PRO A 83 -10.94 15.55 0.25
C PRO A 83 -11.19 14.29 -0.60
N CYS A 84 -12.34 14.23 -1.26
CA CYS A 84 -12.79 13.12 -2.10
C CYS A 84 -11.97 13.00 -3.40
N MET A 85 -11.21 14.03 -3.82
CA MET A 85 -10.40 14.02 -5.06
C MET A 85 -9.26 13.02 -5.07
N THR A 86 -8.83 12.58 -3.91
CA THR A 86 -7.77 11.57 -3.78
C THR A 86 -8.25 10.20 -4.28
N CYS A 87 -9.49 9.84 -3.96
CA CYS A 87 -10.08 8.53 -4.25
C CYS A 87 -10.93 8.56 -5.52
N HIS A 88 -11.84 9.52 -5.64
CA HIS A 88 -12.75 9.57 -6.77
C HIS A 88 -12.10 10.29 -7.95
N GLN A 89 -11.99 9.59 -9.06
CA GLN A 89 -11.24 10.01 -10.23
C GLN A 89 -12.12 9.91 -11.47
N SER A 90 -11.67 10.49 -12.57
CA SER A 90 -12.38 10.38 -13.84
C SER A 90 -11.38 10.13 -14.94
N TYR A 91 -11.65 9.08 -15.70
CA TYR A 91 -10.83 8.64 -16.81
C TYR A 91 -11.65 8.64 -18.09
N PRO A 92 -11.02 8.84 -19.27
CA PRO A 92 -11.71 8.61 -20.53
C PRO A 92 -12.32 7.21 -20.55
N TYR A 93 -13.55 7.10 -21.04
CA TYR A 93 -14.29 5.85 -21.04
C TYR A 93 -13.48 4.71 -21.68
N LYS A 94 -13.42 3.56 -20.99
CA LYS A 94 -12.64 2.36 -21.39
C LYS A 94 -11.13 2.57 -21.58
N SER A 95 -10.56 3.66 -21.05
CA SER A 95 -9.10 3.88 -21.11
C SER A 95 -8.31 3.14 -20.04
N ARG A 96 -8.97 2.53 -19.04
CA ARG A 96 -8.35 1.77 -17.93
C ARG A 96 -9.23 0.58 -17.52
N PRO A 97 -8.66 -0.48 -16.91
CA PRO A 97 -9.46 -1.58 -16.35
C PRO A 97 -10.33 -1.14 -15.18
N ASN A 98 -9.84 -0.23 -14.33
CA ASN A 98 -10.69 0.47 -13.36
C ASN A 98 -11.60 1.44 -14.15
N GLN A 99 -12.91 1.16 -14.14
CA GLN A 99 -13.93 1.96 -14.81
C GLN A 99 -14.77 2.79 -13.84
N MET A 100 -14.35 2.87 -12.57
CA MET A 100 -14.89 3.81 -11.60
C MET A 100 -14.82 5.22 -12.20
N GLY A 101 -16.00 5.80 -12.42
CA GLY A 101 -16.21 7.09 -13.09
C GLY A 101 -16.99 8.01 -12.17
N ASP A 102 -16.45 8.24 -10.98
CA ASP A 102 -17.18 8.70 -9.80
C ASP A 102 -16.82 10.11 -9.35
N GLY A 103 -16.00 10.82 -10.13
CA GLY A 103 -15.72 12.24 -9.90
C GLY A 103 -16.98 13.12 -9.80
N GLY A 104 -18.10 12.70 -10.41
CA GLY A 104 -19.40 13.36 -10.25
C GLY A 104 -19.99 13.25 -8.83
N LEU A 105 -19.74 12.14 -8.13
CA LEU A 105 -20.24 11.93 -6.75
C LEU A 105 -19.70 12.99 -5.79
N GLN A 106 -18.49 13.50 -6.05
CA GLN A 106 -17.89 14.59 -5.26
C GLN A 106 -18.71 15.87 -5.32
N ARG A 107 -19.36 16.15 -6.46
CA ARG A 107 -20.14 17.37 -6.66
C ARG A 107 -21.51 17.27 -5.99
N GLU A 108 -22.12 16.09 -6.06
CA GLU A 108 -23.51 15.89 -5.64
C GLU A 108 -23.64 15.48 -4.18
N TYR A 109 -22.53 15.10 -3.52
CA TYR A 109 -22.51 14.53 -2.17
C TYR A 109 -23.52 13.37 -2.07
N ALA A 110 -23.48 12.49 -3.07
CA ALA A 110 -24.47 11.42 -3.28
C ALA A 110 -24.20 10.20 -2.37
N PHE A 111 -24.31 10.43 -1.07
CA PHE A 111 -24.34 9.39 -0.03
C PHE A 111 -25.74 8.83 0.12
N SER A 112 -25.84 7.64 0.71
CA SER A 112 -27.13 7.10 1.14
C SER A 112 -27.67 7.90 2.35
N ASP A 113 -28.92 7.68 2.72
CA ASP A 113 -29.52 8.25 3.95
C ASP A 113 -28.73 7.86 5.22
N LEU A 114 -28.03 6.72 5.23
CA LEU A 114 -27.11 6.35 6.31
C LEU A 114 -25.77 7.07 6.17
N GLY A 115 -25.21 7.10 4.97
CA GLY A 115 -23.89 7.66 4.68
C GLY A 115 -23.80 9.17 4.89
N VAL A 116 -24.91 9.92 4.94
CA VAL A 116 -24.89 11.35 5.33
C VAL A 116 -24.61 11.58 6.82
N VAL A 117 -24.67 10.52 7.65
CA VAL A 117 -24.36 10.59 9.08
C VAL A 117 -22.92 10.12 9.31
N ASN A 118 -22.12 10.94 9.99
CA ASN A 118 -20.76 10.55 10.37
C ASN A 118 -20.78 9.54 11.52
N HIS A 119 -20.42 8.30 11.23
CA HIS A 119 -20.35 7.21 12.21
C HIS A 119 -18.96 7.11 12.88
N TRP A 120 -17.95 7.86 12.44
CA TRP A 120 -16.57 7.82 12.95
C TRP A 120 -16.40 8.64 14.25
N LEU A 121 -17.22 8.36 15.25
CA LEU A 121 -17.29 9.16 16.49
C LEU A 121 -16.02 9.06 17.36
N ASN A 122 -15.25 7.97 17.24
CA ASN A 122 -13.99 7.78 17.97
C ASN A 122 -12.93 8.84 17.64
N LEU A 123 -13.05 9.54 16.51
CA LEU A 123 -12.16 10.64 16.11
C LEU A 123 -12.43 11.94 16.90
N PHE A 124 -13.57 12.03 17.59
CA PHE A 124 -13.99 13.21 18.34
C PHE A 124 -13.95 12.98 19.86
N GLU A 125 -13.49 11.82 20.30
CA GLU A 125 -13.26 11.56 21.72
C GLU A 125 -12.05 12.35 22.20
N ASP A 126 -12.25 13.18 23.23
CA ASP A 126 -11.18 13.92 23.88
C ASP A 126 -10.35 12.99 24.76
N ARG A 127 -9.10 12.80 24.38
CA ARG A 127 -8.13 11.95 25.10
C ARG A 127 -7.07 12.77 25.82
N THR A 128 -7.26 14.09 25.97
CA THR A 128 -6.24 14.99 26.55
C THR A 128 -5.79 14.53 27.93
N ASP A 129 -6.71 14.21 28.83
CA ASP A 129 -6.38 13.75 30.18
C ASP A 129 -5.68 12.39 30.17
N ALA A 130 -6.10 11.48 29.28
CA ALA A 130 -5.47 10.16 29.14
C ALA A 130 -4.04 10.30 28.59
N MET A 131 -3.86 11.14 27.57
CA MET A 131 -2.56 11.44 26.95
C MET A 131 -1.61 12.15 27.93
N ALA A 132 -2.10 13.03 28.80
CA ALA A 132 -1.29 13.70 29.80
C ALA A 132 -0.65 12.76 30.83
N ASN A 133 -1.17 11.53 30.95
CA ASN A 133 -0.61 10.48 31.81
C ASN A 133 0.41 9.58 31.09
N ILE A 134 0.59 9.74 29.77
CA ILE A 134 1.56 8.98 28.98
C ILE A 134 2.86 9.77 28.98
N THR A 135 3.92 9.19 29.53
CA THR A 135 5.25 9.82 29.53
C THR A 135 5.95 9.60 28.19
N ASP A 136 6.93 10.45 27.86
CA ASP A 136 7.78 10.25 26.68
C ASP A 136 8.51 8.89 26.73
N GLN A 137 8.89 8.44 27.92
CA GLN A 137 9.48 7.11 28.11
C GLN A 137 8.49 5.98 27.79
N ASP A 138 7.23 6.11 28.20
CA ASP A 138 6.19 5.12 27.84
C ASP A 138 6.03 5.03 26.32
N VAL A 139 6.12 6.16 25.60
CA VAL A 139 6.07 6.19 24.13
C VAL A 139 7.27 5.46 23.54
N ILE A 140 8.49 5.73 24.02
CA ILE A 140 9.70 5.05 23.55
C ILE A 140 9.61 3.54 23.79
N ASP A 141 9.28 3.11 25.00
CA ASP A 141 9.15 1.69 25.34
C ASP A 141 8.07 1.00 24.49
N TYR A 142 6.95 1.70 24.25
CA TYR A 142 5.86 1.21 23.43
C TYR A 142 6.31 0.98 21.98
N ILE A 143 6.88 1.99 21.31
CA ILE A 143 7.25 1.90 19.89
C ILE A 143 8.47 0.99 19.64
N TYR A 144 9.25 0.63 20.66
CA TYR A 144 10.39 -0.31 20.56
C TYR A 144 10.02 -1.78 20.81
N THR A 145 8.72 -2.10 20.84
CA THR A 145 8.21 -3.47 21.03
C THR A 145 7.75 -4.10 19.70
N ASP A 146 8.09 -5.37 19.45
CA ASP A 146 7.66 -6.13 18.27
C ASP A 146 6.33 -6.88 18.53
N ASN A 147 5.27 -6.50 17.83
CA ASN A 147 3.97 -7.19 17.88
C ASN A 147 3.68 -8.05 16.62
N TYR A 148 4.57 -8.05 15.62
CA TYR A 148 4.43 -8.84 14.39
C TYR A 148 4.94 -10.27 14.56
N THR A 149 6.12 -10.48 15.15
CA THR A 149 6.62 -11.84 15.36
C THR A 149 5.69 -12.67 16.26
N PRO A 150 5.14 -12.13 17.37
CA PRO A 150 4.13 -12.82 18.16
C PRO A 150 2.88 -13.20 17.36
N LEU A 151 2.39 -12.32 16.47
CA LEU A 151 1.27 -12.62 15.57
C LEU A 151 1.59 -13.81 14.67
N ILE A 152 2.71 -13.77 13.95
CA ILE A 152 3.09 -14.86 13.02
C ILE A 152 3.21 -16.20 13.76
N LYS A 153 3.83 -16.22 14.94
CA LYS A 153 3.88 -17.42 15.81
C LYS A 153 2.47 -17.89 16.17
N GLN A 154 1.60 -16.99 16.61
CA GLN A 154 0.23 -17.32 16.99
C GLN A 154 -0.57 -17.89 15.81
N LEU A 155 -0.42 -17.36 14.60
CA LEU A 155 -1.07 -17.88 13.40
C LEU A 155 -0.63 -19.32 13.09
N HIS A 156 0.66 -19.63 13.22
CA HIS A 156 1.18 -20.99 13.06
C HIS A 156 0.73 -21.95 14.19
N GLU A 157 0.63 -21.44 15.42
CA GLU A 157 0.24 -22.22 16.60
C GLU A 157 -1.28 -22.48 16.68
N THR A 158 -2.10 -21.71 15.95
CA THR A 158 -3.57 -21.81 15.96
C THR A 158 -4.04 -22.98 15.07
N PRO A 159 -4.49 -24.12 15.63
CA PRO A 159 -4.69 -25.34 14.85
C PRO A 159 -5.84 -25.28 13.82
N ASP A 160 -6.81 -24.40 14.05
CA ASP A 160 -7.99 -24.23 13.21
C ASP A 160 -7.87 -23.03 12.24
N TRP A 161 -6.74 -22.33 12.21
CA TRP A 161 -6.53 -21.18 11.33
C TRP A 161 -6.62 -21.59 9.86
N GLN A 162 -7.57 -20.99 9.14
CA GLN A 162 -7.78 -21.24 7.69
C GLN A 162 -7.28 -20.08 6.80
N GLY A 163 -6.72 -19.04 7.42
CA GLY A 163 -6.34 -17.81 6.74
C GLY A 163 -4.91 -17.79 6.21
N PRO A 164 -4.50 -16.68 5.59
CA PRO A 164 -3.12 -16.48 5.16
C PRO A 164 -2.19 -16.33 6.38
N ILE A 165 -0.94 -16.77 6.22
CA ILE A 165 0.16 -16.47 7.14
C ILE A 165 1.21 -15.68 6.34
N PRO A 166 1.13 -14.34 6.35
CA PRO A 166 2.02 -13.50 5.55
C PRO A 166 3.35 -13.27 6.28
N ALA A 167 4.07 -14.36 6.57
CA ALA A 167 5.34 -14.33 7.27
C ALA A 167 6.47 -13.75 6.38
N ILE A 168 7.23 -12.82 6.97
CA ILE A 168 8.55 -12.37 6.55
C ILE A 168 9.41 -12.35 7.81
N GLU A 169 10.52 -13.09 7.81
CA GLU A 169 11.43 -13.10 8.96
C GLU A 169 11.98 -11.69 9.24
N ASN A 170 11.99 -11.29 10.51
CA ASN A 170 12.49 -9.99 10.97
C ASN A 170 11.79 -8.76 10.36
N LEU A 171 10.56 -8.89 9.84
CA LEU A 171 9.86 -7.75 9.23
C LEU A 171 9.72 -6.55 10.17
N HIS A 172 9.60 -6.78 11.48
CA HIS A 172 9.57 -5.70 12.47
C HIS A 172 10.82 -4.79 12.36
N LEU A 173 11.99 -5.31 11.99
CA LEU A 173 13.23 -4.54 11.78
C LEU A 173 13.27 -3.72 10.46
N GLY A 174 12.20 -3.74 9.66
CA GLY A 174 12.08 -2.95 8.44
C GLY A 174 13.13 -3.34 7.40
N LYS A 175 13.97 -2.38 6.99
CA LYS A 175 15.01 -2.56 5.95
C LYS A 175 15.90 -3.79 6.21
N GLN A 176 16.16 -4.15 7.47
CA GLN A 176 17.04 -5.28 7.80
C GLN A 176 16.48 -6.65 7.39
N ALA A 177 15.17 -6.75 7.11
CA ALA A 177 14.56 -7.97 6.60
C ALA A 177 14.81 -8.20 5.09
N PHE A 178 15.38 -7.21 4.40
CA PHE A 178 15.51 -7.19 2.95
C PHE A 178 16.95 -6.91 2.50
N ASP A 179 17.31 -7.40 1.32
CA ASP A 179 18.55 -6.99 0.66
C ASP A 179 18.42 -5.64 -0.07
N GLU A 180 19.51 -5.19 -0.70
CA GLU A 180 19.57 -3.88 -1.38
C GLU A 180 18.58 -3.74 -2.55
N GLN A 181 18.09 -4.85 -3.12
CA GLN A 181 17.09 -4.84 -4.18
C GLN A 181 15.67 -5.07 -3.63
N GLY A 182 15.50 -5.11 -2.31
CA GLY A 182 14.22 -5.27 -1.63
C GLY A 182 13.75 -6.72 -1.49
N PHE A 183 14.56 -7.73 -1.83
CA PHE A 183 14.15 -9.13 -1.64
C PHE A 183 14.27 -9.53 -0.17
N ALA A 184 13.25 -10.20 0.35
CA ALA A 184 13.29 -10.72 1.71
C ALA A 184 14.41 -11.75 1.86
N LEU A 185 15.19 -11.63 2.94
CA LEU A 185 16.37 -12.47 3.19
C LEU A 185 16.02 -13.91 3.59
N ASP A 186 14.77 -14.16 3.96
CA ASP A 186 14.26 -15.47 4.42
C ASP A 186 13.88 -16.43 3.27
N GLY A 187 14.03 -16.00 2.01
CA GLY A 187 13.67 -16.81 0.84
C GLY A 187 12.17 -16.94 0.58
N SER A 188 11.33 -16.20 1.30
CA SER A 188 9.86 -16.21 1.17
C SER A 188 9.36 -15.74 -0.21
N GLY A 189 10.22 -15.06 -0.98
CA GLY A 189 9.91 -14.47 -2.28
C GLY A 189 9.17 -13.13 -2.19
N TRP A 190 9.02 -12.55 -1.00
CA TRP A 190 8.53 -11.19 -0.85
C TRP A 190 9.56 -10.18 -1.35
N VAL A 191 9.09 -9.15 -2.03
CA VAL A 191 9.90 -8.05 -2.53
C VAL A 191 9.28 -6.73 -2.09
N ALA A 192 10.00 -5.95 -1.29
CA ALA A 192 9.64 -4.58 -0.96
C ALA A 192 9.82 -3.69 -2.20
N PHE A 193 8.89 -2.77 -2.44
CA PHE A 193 8.95 -1.89 -3.60
C PHE A 193 8.53 -0.46 -3.29
N ASN A 194 9.09 0.48 -4.04
CA ASN A 194 8.68 1.87 -3.98
C ASN A 194 7.37 2.05 -4.73
N TYR A 195 6.44 2.76 -4.11
CA TYR A 195 5.11 3.00 -4.64
C TYR A 195 4.78 4.48 -4.58
N LYS A 196 3.77 4.90 -5.35
CA LYS A 196 3.26 6.27 -5.24
C LYS A 196 2.41 6.34 -3.96
N PRO A 197 2.80 7.14 -2.96
CA PRO A 197 2.05 7.19 -1.71
C PRO A 197 0.64 7.73 -1.97
N MET A 198 -0.33 7.15 -1.26
CA MET A 198 -1.67 7.71 -1.20
C MET A 198 -1.60 9.03 -0.41
N PRO A 199 -2.05 10.16 -0.98
CA PRO A 199 -1.98 11.44 -0.28
C PRO A 199 -2.64 11.40 1.10
N SER A 200 -1.95 11.96 2.10
CA SER A 200 -2.48 12.22 3.45
C SER A 200 -2.85 11.00 4.32
N THR A 201 -2.49 9.77 3.94
CA THR A 201 -2.80 8.58 4.76
C THR A 201 -1.62 8.16 5.63
N PHE A 202 -0.53 7.69 5.02
CA PHE A 202 0.59 7.04 5.73
C PHE A 202 1.86 7.90 5.72
N TRP A 203 1.70 9.21 5.93
CA TRP A 203 2.82 10.15 5.90
C TRP A 203 3.43 10.32 7.30
N PRO A 204 4.76 10.45 7.43
CA PRO A 204 5.40 10.72 8.72
C PRO A 204 4.83 11.95 9.43
N THR A 205 4.40 12.98 8.69
CA THR A 205 3.74 14.16 9.30
C THR A 205 2.42 13.84 9.99
N ASN A 206 1.81 12.71 9.69
CA ASN A 206 0.54 12.23 10.26
C ASN A 206 0.78 11.14 11.31
N GLY A 207 2.02 10.99 11.83
CA GLY A 207 2.32 10.03 12.89
C GLY A 207 2.38 8.57 12.44
N SER A 208 2.46 8.31 11.12
CA SER A 208 2.46 6.95 10.57
C SER A 208 3.45 6.78 9.43
N THR A 209 4.00 5.58 9.30
CA THR A 209 4.74 5.14 8.12
C THR A 209 4.17 3.82 7.64
N ASP A 210 4.50 3.43 6.43
CA ASP A 210 4.08 2.15 5.87
C ASP A 210 5.12 1.52 4.95
N ASP A 211 5.06 0.19 4.85
CA ASP A 211 5.84 -0.59 3.90
C ASP A 211 4.90 -1.41 3.01
N VAL A 212 5.26 -1.57 1.73
CA VAL A 212 4.50 -2.43 0.81
C VAL A 212 5.44 -3.47 0.18
N MET A 213 4.99 -4.71 0.21
CA MET A 213 5.69 -5.86 -0.35
C MET A 213 4.77 -6.58 -1.34
N VAL A 214 5.35 -7.08 -2.42
CA VAL A 214 4.69 -7.91 -3.42
C VAL A 214 5.31 -9.30 -3.46
N ARG A 215 4.50 -10.32 -3.71
CA ARG A 215 4.98 -11.67 -4.00
C ARG A 215 4.21 -12.28 -5.17
N LEU A 216 4.93 -12.67 -6.22
CA LEU A 216 4.37 -13.46 -7.31
C LEU A 216 4.42 -14.97 -7.00
N PRO A 217 3.52 -15.78 -7.58
CA PRO A 217 3.55 -17.23 -7.43
C PRO A 217 4.88 -17.86 -7.85
N GLU A 218 5.17 -19.08 -7.37
CA GLU A 218 6.43 -19.80 -7.60
C GLU A 218 6.84 -19.89 -9.08
N ASN A 219 5.90 -20.15 -9.98
CA ASN A 219 6.19 -20.26 -11.41
C ASN A 219 6.70 -18.95 -12.04
N PHE A 220 6.43 -17.79 -11.44
CA PHE A 220 7.00 -16.50 -11.88
C PHE A 220 8.44 -16.28 -11.39
N ARG A 221 8.91 -17.15 -10.50
CA ARG A 221 10.22 -17.06 -9.85
C ARG A 221 11.16 -18.18 -10.28
N ALA A 222 10.68 -19.12 -11.08
CA ALA A 222 11.43 -20.29 -11.53
C ALA A 222 11.75 -20.18 -13.01
N SER A 223 13.00 -20.46 -13.37
CA SER A 223 13.44 -20.56 -14.75
C SER A 223 12.84 -21.82 -15.42
N ASP A 224 12.70 -21.79 -16.75
CA ASP A 224 12.29 -22.93 -17.56
C ASP A 224 13.47 -23.71 -18.14
N CYS A 225 14.68 -23.14 -18.09
CA CYS A 225 15.89 -23.72 -18.65
C CYS A 225 16.97 -24.06 -17.61
N ASP A 226 16.75 -23.63 -16.36
CA ASP A 226 17.49 -24.12 -15.20
C ASP A 226 16.63 -25.12 -14.41
N SER A 227 17.30 -26.07 -13.77
CA SER A 227 16.71 -27.01 -12.82
C SER A 227 16.48 -26.41 -11.42
N GLU A 228 16.99 -25.21 -11.15
CA GLU A 228 16.78 -24.51 -9.89
C GLU A 228 15.31 -24.12 -9.67
N ALA A 229 14.80 -24.37 -8.46
CA ALA A 229 13.43 -24.03 -8.09
C ALA A 229 13.18 -22.51 -7.99
N PHE A 230 14.24 -21.71 -7.84
CA PHE A 230 14.20 -20.26 -7.77
C PHE A 230 15.32 -19.66 -8.61
N SER A 231 14.98 -18.72 -9.50
CA SER A 231 15.89 -17.93 -10.31
C SER A 231 15.62 -16.45 -10.05
N ARG A 232 16.60 -15.76 -9.44
CA ARG A 232 16.52 -14.33 -9.14
C ARG A 232 16.33 -13.50 -10.41
N ASP A 233 17.07 -13.83 -11.47
CA ASP A 233 16.99 -13.19 -12.78
C ASP A 233 15.60 -13.35 -13.41
N THR A 234 15.01 -14.55 -13.33
CA THR A 234 13.64 -14.79 -13.82
C THR A 234 12.62 -13.99 -13.01
N TYR A 235 12.78 -13.93 -11.69
CA TYR A 235 11.84 -13.19 -10.84
C TYR A 235 11.94 -11.68 -11.09
N LEU A 236 13.16 -11.13 -11.18
CA LEU A 236 13.39 -9.73 -11.56
C LEU A 236 12.75 -9.43 -12.92
N ALA A 237 12.98 -10.26 -13.93
CA ALA A 237 12.37 -10.09 -15.25
C ALA A 237 10.83 -10.06 -15.16
N ASN A 238 10.22 -11.00 -14.45
CA ASN A 238 8.75 -11.05 -14.30
C ASN A 238 8.17 -9.87 -13.48
N LEU A 239 8.90 -9.37 -12.47
CA LEU A 239 8.52 -8.16 -11.74
C LEU A 239 8.62 -6.91 -12.64
N SER A 240 9.66 -6.81 -13.45
CA SER A 240 9.84 -5.69 -14.40
C SER A 240 8.82 -5.72 -15.53
N ILE A 241 8.50 -6.89 -16.08
CA ILE A 241 7.40 -7.08 -17.05
C ILE A 241 6.06 -6.66 -16.43
N LEU A 242 5.81 -7.06 -15.18
CA LEU A 242 4.60 -6.65 -14.45
C LEU A 242 4.57 -5.13 -14.25
N GLU A 243 5.66 -4.53 -13.79
CA GLU A 243 5.75 -3.09 -13.57
C GLU A 243 5.52 -2.29 -14.86
N ALA A 244 6.15 -2.70 -15.97
CA ALA A 244 5.93 -2.10 -17.28
C ALA A 244 4.48 -2.28 -17.76
N SER A 245 3.83 -3.41 -17.48
CA SER A 245 2.40 -3.65 -17.76
C SER A 245 1.48 -2.75 -16.93
N ILE A 246 1.80 -2.54 -15.65
CA ILE A 246 1.05 -1.66 -14.74
C ILE A 246 1.19 -0.19 -15.14
N LYS A 247 2.39 0.22 -15.58
CA LYS A 247 2.71 1.60 -15.97
C LYS A 247 2.45 1.90 -17.45
N ARG A 248 2.16 0.87 -18.26
CA ARG A 248 2.04 0.92 -19.73
C ARG A 248 3.27 1.49 -20.43
N LEU A 249 4.43 0.98 -20.03
CA LEU A 249 5.68 1.36 -20.65
C LEU A 249 5.99 0.38 -21.79
N GLU A 250 6.61 0.88 -22.85
CA GLU A 250 7.13 0.02 -23.94
C GLU A 250 8.43 -0.67 -23.55
N SER A 251 9.17 -0.09 -22.60
CA SER A 251 10.38 -0.65 -21.99
C SER A 251 10.60 -0.09 -20.58
N ILE A 252 11.42 -0.76 -19.78
CA ILE A 252 11.72 -0.35 -18.40
C ILE A 252 13.17 -0.67 -18.02
N SER A 253 13.77 0.19 -17.21
CA SER A 253 15.07 -0.07 -16.59
C SER A 253 14.96 -1.12 -15.49
N THR A 254 15.97 -1.97 -15.36
CA THR A 254 16.01 -3.05 -14.37
C THR A 254 17.37 -3.05 -13.67
N PRO A 255 17.49 -3.66 -12.48
CA PRO A 255 18.79 -4.17 -12.07
C PRO A 255 19.37 -5.12 -13.13
N PRO A 256 20.68 -5.42 -13.11
CA PRO A 256 21.27 -6.36 -14.07
C PRO A 256 20.56 -7.72 -14.05
N ILE A 257 20.08 -8.16 -15.21
CA ILE A 257 19.45 -9.47 -15.43
C ILE A 257 20.29 -10.23 -16.45
N ASP A 258 20.72 -11.45 -16.12
CA ASP A 258 21.37 -12.35 -17.07
C ASP A 258 20.33 -13.14 -17.87
N GLU A 259 20.13 -12.77 -19.13
CA GLU A 259 19.14 -13.40 -20.03
C GLU A 259 19.40 -14.89 -20.26
N ASN A 260 20.64 -15.36 -20.08
CA ASN A 260 20.96 -16.79 -20.19
C ASN A 260 20.30 -17.62 -19.07
N LYS A 261 20.01 -17.02 -17.92
CA LYS A 261 19.31 -17.69 -16.82
C LYS A 261 17.79 -17.63 -16.94
N VAL A 262 17.29 -16.75 -17.80
CA VAL A 262 15.87 -16.57 -18.11
C VAL A 262 15.49 -17.29 -19.41
N CYS A 263 16.47 -17.56 -20.27
CA CYS A 263 16.32 -18.17 -21.58
C CYS A 263 15.38 -17.44 -22.53
N THR A 264 15.31 -16.13 -22.37
CA THR A 264 14.52 -15.22 -23.19
C THR A 264 15.36 -13.98 -23.46
N ASP A 265 15.38 -13.54 -24.71
CA ASP A 265 15.90 -12.22 -25.12
C ASP A 265 14.89 -11.16 -24.66
N LEU A 266 15.20 -10.49 -23.56
CA LEU A 266 14.33 -9.54 -22.87
C LEU A 266 14.38 -8.15 -23.52
N ASN A 267 15.50 -7.79 -24.14
CA ASN A 267 15.68 -6.49 -24.80
C ASN A 267 15.43 -6.54 -26.33
N GLY A 268 15.25 -7.72 -26.91
CA GLY A 268 14.92 -7.96 -28.32
C GLY A 268 16.07 -7.71 -29.30
N ASP A 269 17.33 -7.74 -28.86
CA ASP A 269 18.50 -7.47 -29.72
C ASP A 269 19.05 -8.71 -30.45
N GLY A 270 18.49 -9.89 -30.15
CA GLY A 270 18.86 -11.17 -30.75
C GLY A 270 20.04 -11.88 -30.07
N GLN A 271 20.54 -11.38 -28.93
CA GLN A 271 21.61 -11.98 -28.13
C GLN A 271 21.12 -12.20 -26.70
N LEU A 272 21.69 -13.20 -26.01
CA LEU A 272 21.42 -13.42 -24.58
C LEU A 272 22.61 -12.88 -23.79
N THR A 273 22.44 -11.70 -23.20
CA THR A 273 23.48 -11.00 -22.45
C THR A 273 22.97 -10.54 -21.08
N THR A 274 23.81 -9.84 -20.33
CA THR A 274 23.34 -9.15 -19.12
C THR A 274 22.76 -7.80 -19.53
N VAL A 275 21.49 -7.56 -19.19
CA VAL A 275 20.75 -6.37 -19.56
C VAL A 275 20.27 -5.59 -18.34
N GLU A 276 20.19 -4.27 -18.48
CA GLU A 276 19.65 -3.34 -17.47
C GLU A 276 18.41 -2.60 -18.00
N ASN A 277 17.89 -3.03 -19.14
CA ASN A 277 16.67 -2.53 -19.75
C ASN A 277 15.99 -3.66 -20.52
N ILE A 278 14.68 -3.80 -20.33
CA ILE A 278 13.89 -4.82 -21.02
C ILE A 278 12.71 -4.17 -21.75
N ASN A 279 12.29 -4.77 -22.86
CA ASN A 279 11.06 -4.39 -23.53
C ASN A 279 9.85 -4.96 -22.80
N GLN A 280 8.69 -4.34 -23.00
CA GLN A 280 7.42 -4.90 -22.59
C GLN A 280 7.13 -6.17 -23.39
N LEU A 281 6.90 -7.28 -22.68
CA LEU A 281 6.56 -8.57 -23.27
C LEU A 281 5.06 -8.84 -23.19
N SER A 282 4.53 -9.60 -24.14
CA SER A 282 3.12 -10.04 -24.15
C SER A 282 2.83 -11.19 -23.19
N ARG A 283 3.89 -11.82 -22.66
CA ARG A 283 3.86 -12.96 -21.75
C ARG A 283 4.97 -12.81 -20.72
N PHE A 284 4.77 -13.45 -19.58
CA PHE A 284 5.82 -13.62 -18.59
C PHE A 284 6.89 -14.61 -19.09
N VAL A 285 7.97 -14.79 -18.34
CA VAL A 285 9.12 -15.64 -18.70
C VAL A 285 9.34 -16.76 -17.68
N GLY A 286 10.21 -17.71 -18.00
CA GLY A 286 10.44 -18.91 -17.21
C GLY A 286 9.20 -19.81 -17.16
N GLN A 287 8.92 -20.43 -16.01
CA GLN A 287 7.76 -21.32 -15.85
C GLN A 287 6.40 -20.60 -15.93
N ALA A 288 6.39 -19.26 -15.94
CA ALA A 288 5.20 -18.45 -16.17
C ALA A 288 4.97 -18.10 -17.66
N SER A 289 5.76 -18.61 -18.60
CA SER A 289 5.66 -18.30 -20.05
C SER A 289 4.30 -18.58 -20.69
N GLY A 290 3.51 -19.48 -20.09
CA GLY A 290 2.12 -19.74 -20.49
C GLY A 290 1.14 -18.60 -20.17
N ILE A 291 1.52 -17.65 -19.31
CA ILE A 291 0.66 -16.59 -18.77
C ILE A 291 0.89 -15.29 -19.55
N GLU A 292 -0.19 -14.71 -20.07
CA GLU A 292 -0.16 -13.43 -20.78
C GLU A 292 -0.07 -12.25 -19.82
N THR A 293 0.63 -11.20 -20.25
CA THR A 293 0.61 -9.91 -19.56
C THR A 293 -0.73 -9.22 -19.84
N ALA A 294 -1.20 -8.45 -18.87
CA ALA A 294 -2.48 -7.76 -18.96
C ALA A 294 -2.29 -6.29 -18.59
N ASP A 295 -2.85 -5.40 -19.42
CA ASP A 295 -2.81 -3.95 -19.20
C ASP A 295 -3.35 -3.60 -17.81
N MET A 296 -2.50 -3.01 -16.97
CA MET A 296 -2.82 -2.59 -15.59
C MET A 296 -3.46 -3.67 -14.69
N LEU A 297 -3.20 -4.96 -14.94
CA LEU A 297 -3.76 -6.05 -14.14
C LEU A 297 -2.68 -7.02 -13.66
N TYR A 298 -2.84 -7.47 -12.42
CA TYR A 298 -1.97 -8.46 -11.80
C TYR A 298 -2.37 -9.89 -12.18
N PRO A 299 -1.42 -10.83 -12.32
CA PRO A 299 -1.73 -12.24 -12.52
C PRO A 299 -2.35 -12.89 -11.28
N VAL A 300 -3.07 -14.00 -11.47
CA VAL A 300 -3.64 -14.78 -10.37
C VAL A 300 -2.54 -15.26 -9.43
N GLY A 301 -2.79 -15.18 -8.13
CA GLY A 301 -1.87 -15.59 -7.08
C GLY A 301 -0.87 -14.51 -6.67
N THR A 302 -0.86 -13.33 -7.31
CA THR A 302 -0.15 -12.16 -6.78
C THR A 302 -0.63 -11.86 -5.38
N GLN A 303 0.32 -11.58 -4.50
CA GLN A 303 0.08 -11.24 -3.11
C GLN A 303 0.68 -9.88 -2.79
N PHE A 304 -0.01 -9.13 -1.93
CA PHE A 304 0.48 -7.91 -1.31
C PHE A 304 0.49 -8.06 0.20
N LEU A 305 1.50 -7.48 0.82
CA LEU A 305 1.57 -7.25 2.26
C LEU A 305 1.83 -5.76 2.46
N HIS A 306 1.00 -5.11 3.26
CA HIS A 306 1.07 -3.70 3.60
C HIS A 306 1.09 -3.56 5.11
N THR A 307 2.09 -2.90 5.68
CA THR A 307 2.17 -2.65 7.12
C THR A 307 1.96 -1.17 7.38
N VAL A 308 1.24 -0.82 8.45
CA VAL A 308 1.17 0.54 8.96
C VAL A 308 1.87 0.55 10.32
N ARG A 309 2.77 1.49 10.51
CA ARG A 309 3.67 1.54 11.67
C ARG A 309 3.61 2.87 12.38
N TYR A 310 4.08 2.85 13.62
CA TYR A 310 4.45 4.06 14.33
C TYR A 310 5.74 4.66 13.74
N ILE A 311 5.96 5.94 14.02
CA ILE A 311 7.23 6.60 13.71
C ILE A 311 8.23 6.19 14.78
N GLY A 312 9.38 5.67 14.35
CA GLY A 312 10.51 5.41 15.22
C GLY A 312 11.39 6.66 15.39
N ILE A 313 12.10 6.73 16.50
CA ILE A 313 13.13 7.75 16.76
C ILE A 313 14.33 7.09 17.44
N THR A 314 15.56 7.48 17.07
CA THR A 314 16.79 6.99 17.72
C THR A 314 17.25 7.91 18.86
N ALA A 315 18.23 7.47 19.64
CA ALA A 315 18.86 8.29 20.68
C ALA A 315 19.55 9.55 20.13
N GLU A 316 19.92 9.52 18.85
CA GLU A 316 20.49 10.67 18.11
C GLU A 316 19.42 11.60 17.53
N GLY A 317 18.14 11.25 17.69
CA GLY A 317 17.00 12.00 17.16
C GLY A 317 16.70 11.75 15.68
N GLU A 318 17.23 10.67 15.09
CA GLU A 318 16.92 10.30 13.71
C GLU A 318 15.56 9.61 13.64
N ILE A 319 14.76 9.97 12.62
CA ILE A 319 13.47 9.32 12.37
C ILE A 319 13.68 7.98 11.66
N THR A 320 13.07 6.93 12.21
CA THR A 320 13.19 5.55 11.73
C THR A 320 11.83 4.87 11.63
N VAL A 321 11.86 3.60 11.23
CA VAL A 321 10.68 2.73 11.20
C VAL A 321 10.58 2.00 12.53
N SER A 322 9.44 2.12 13.22
CA SER A 322 9.20 1.41 14.47
C SER A 322 9.05 -0.11 14.24
N PRO A 323 9.58 -0.97 15.14
CA PRO A 323 9.27 -2.39 15.16
C PRO A 323 7.81 -2.70 15.44
N ARG A 324 7.09 -1.75 16.04
CA ARG A 324 5.68 -1.88 16.36
C ARG A 324 4.79 -1.52 15.19
N MET A 325 3.85 -2.40 14.87
CA MET A 325 2.87 -2.19 13.81
C MET A 325 1.51 -1.81 14.38
N LYS A 326 0.87 -0.82 13.78
CA LYS A 326 -0.55 -0.49 14.01
C LYS A 326 -1.46 -1.48 13.28
N GLU A 327 -1.05 -1.87 12.07
CA GLU A 327 -1.85 -2.70 11.19
C GLU A 327 -0.98 -3.49 10.21
N VAL A 328 -1.43 -4.69 9.84
CA VAL A 328 -0.84 -5.54 8.80
C VAL A 328 -1.96 -6.00 7.88
N ARG A 329 -1.94 -5.57 6.63
CA ARG A 329 -2.94 -5.93 5.61
C ARG A 329 -2.31 -6.88 4.60
N TYR A 330 -2.99 -7.98 4.36
CA TYR A 330 -2.64 -8.94 3.33
C TYR A 330 -3.71 -8.97 2.25
N MET A 331 -3.29 -9.08 1.00
CA MET A 331 -4.18 -9.25 -0.13
C MET A 331 -3.66 -10.35 -1.05
N LYS A 332 -4.54 -11.19 -1.58
CA LYS A 332 -4.20 -12.20 -2.60
C LYS A 332 -5.20 -12.18 -3.75
N LYS A 333 -4.69 -12.16 -4.98
CA LYS A 333 -5.51 -12.33 -6.17
C LYS A 333 -5.89 -13.80 -6.30
N PHE A 334 -7.18 -14.12 -6.21
CA PHE A 334 -7.66 -15.49 -6.37
C PHE A 334 -8.37 -15.71 -7.71
N GLN A 335 -8.83 -14.65 -8.37
CA GLN A 335 -9.53 -14.72 -9.65
C GLN A 335 -9.05 -13.62 -10.60
N PHE A 336 -8.91 -13.97 -11.88
CA PHE A 336 -8.65 -13.01 -12.94
C PHE A 336 -9.96 -12.59 -13.61
N PHE A 337 -10.13 -11.28 -13.79
CA PHE A 337 -11.20 -10.70 -14.59
C PHE A 337 -10.57 -9.83 -15.66
N ASN A 338 -10.92 -10.11 -16.93
CA ASN A 338 -10.49 -9.28 -18.04
C ASN A 338 -11.23 -7.92 -18.01
N ILE A 339 -10.78 -6.97 -18.82
CA ILE A 339 -11.32 -5.61 -18.87
C ILE A 339 -12.84 -5.58 -19.13
N SER A 340 -13.37 -6.51 -19.95
CA SER A 340 -14.81 -6.54 -20.26
C SER A 340 -15.64 -7.05 -19.08
N HIS A 341 -15.14 -8.04 -18.33
CA HIS A 341 -15.78 -8.49 -17.10
C HIS A 341 -15.76 -7.40 -16.04
N LEU A 342 -14.60 -6.74 -15.83
CA LEU A 342 -14.49 -5.62 -14.91
C LEU A 342 -15.48 -4.50 -15.26
N ALA A 343 -15.61 -4.15 -16.55
CA ALA A 343 -16.60 -3.18 -17.03
C ALA A 343 -18.02 -3.53 -16.60
N SER A 344 -18.41 -4.79 -16.75
CA SER A 344 -19.73 -5.26 -16.37
C SER A 344 -19.94 -5.18 -14.87
N MET A 345 -18.92 -5.47 -14.07
CA MET A 345 -18.99 -5.44 -12.61
C MET A 345 -19.14 -4.01 -12.08
N TYR A 346 -18.37 -3.06 -12.61
CA TYR A 346 -18.55 -1.63 -12.32
C TYR A 346 -19.95 -1.14 -12.74
N GLY A 347 -20.49 -1.64 -13.85
CA GLY A 347 -21.86 -1.34 -14.28
C GLY A 347 -22.91 -1.86 -13.30
N ASN A 348 -22.72 -3.06 -12.74
CA ASN A 348 -23.63 -3.62 -11.74
C ASN A 348 -23.59 -2.81 -10.44
N GLU A 349 -22.41 -2.48 -9.94
CA GLU A 349 -22.24 -1.66 -8.74
C GLU A 349 -22.91 -0.28 -8.92
N HIS A 350 -22.75 0.35 -10.09
CA HIS A 350 -23.42 1.60 -10.39
C HIS A 350 -24.95 1.46 -10.33
N GLN A 351 -25.50 0.34 -10.82
CA GLN A 351 -26.92 0.04 -10.73
C GLN A 351 -27.37 -0.20 -9.27
N GLU A 352 -26.60 -0.96 -8.49
CA GLU A 352 -26.87 -1.20 -7.07
C GLU A 352 -26.95 0.12 -6.28
N LYS A 353 -26.06 1.07 -6.60
CA LYS A 353 -26.11 2.42 -6.04
C LYS A 353 -27.37 3.20 -6.44
N ILE A 354 -27.79 3.14 -7.71
CA ILE A 354 -29.06 3.74 -8.17
C ILE A 354 -30.26 3.15 -7.43
N ASP A 355 -30.20 1.85 -7.16
CA ASP A 355 -31.25 1.11 -6.45
C ASP A 355 -31.23 1.35 -4.92
N GLY A 356 -30.28 2.14 -4.42
CA GLY A 356 -30.14 2.46 -2.99
C GLY A 356 -29.64 1.28 -2.14
N LEU A 357 -28.97 0.30 -2.75
CA LEU A 357 -28.41 -0.83 -2.04
C LEU A 357 -27.11 -0.45 -1.33
N LEU A 358 -26.97 -0.89 -0.09
CA LEU A 358 -25.73 -0.73 0.66
C LEU A 358 -24.63 -1.68 0.13
N PRO A 359 -23.35 -1.29 0.20
CA PRO A 359 -22.23 -2.14 -0.14
C PRO A 359 -22.26 -3.46 0.63
N LYS A 360 -21.98 -4.57 -0.06
CA LYS A 360 -21.95 -5.92 0.53
C LYS A 360 -20.74 -6.67 0.03
N TYR A 361 -20.08 -7.37 0.95
CA TYR A 361 -18.91 -8.18 0.65
C TYR A 361 -19.09 -9.59 1.20
N ILE A 362 -18.41 -10.55 0.58
CA ILE A 362 -18.44 -11.95 1.02
C ILE A 362 -17.30 -12.16 2.01
N HIS A 363 -17.64 -12.27 3.28
CA HIS A 363 -16.69 -12.58 4.34
C HIS A 363 -16.51 -14.10 4.46
N ARG A 364 -15.26 -14.56 4.42
CA ARG A 364 -14.89 -15.98 4.46
C ARG A 364 -14.13 -16.35 5.74
N GLY A 365 -14.51 -15.73 6.86
CA GLY A 365 -13.88 -15.96 8.16
C GLY A 365 -12.40 -15.57 8.14
N ASP A 366 -11.52 -16.49 8.55
CA ASP A 366 -10.07 -16.27 8.59
C ASP A 366 -9.44 -16.10 7.21
N GLN A 367 -10.09 -16.57 6.15
CA GLN A 367 -9.58 -16.42 4.79
C GLN A 367 -9.57 -14.95 4.34
N GLY A 368 -10.43 -14.12 4.91
CA GLY A 368 -10.59 -12.71 4.57
C GLY A 368 -11.90 -12.39 3.86
N THR A 369 -11.95 -11.17 3.34
CA THR A 369 -13.09 -10.58 2.68
C THR A 369 -12.84 -10.52 1.18
N ASP A 370 -13.78 -11.07 0.40
CA ASP A 370 -13.77 -11.00 -1.06
C ASP A 370 -14.17 -9.58 -1.49
N ASN A 371 -13.29 -8.92 -2.27
CA ASN A 371 -13.59 -7.60 -2.79
C ASN A 371 -14.54 -7.60 -4.00
N SER A 372 -15.05 -8.76 -4.39
CA SER A 372 -15.82 -9.01 -5.62
C SER A 372 -14.98 -8.90 -6.91
N PHE A 373 -13.89 -8.13 -6.93
CA PHE A 373 -12.98 -7.95 -8.07
C PHE A 373 -11.80 -8.95 -8.11
N GLY A 374 -11.97 -10.10 -7.46
CA GLY A 374 -11.05 -11.24 -7.55
C GLY A 374 -9.87 -11.17 -6.58
N TRP A 375 -9.96 -10.33 -5.56
CA TRP A 375 -9.00 -10.23 -4.47
C TRP A 375 -9.63 -10.61 -3.14
N MET A 376 -8.84 -11.27 -2.31
CA MET A 376 -9.17 -11.59 -0.93
C MET A 376 -8.33 -10.73 -0.01
N VAL A 377 -8.97 -9.99 0.88
CA VAL A 377 -8.35 -9.01 1.79
C VAL A 377 -8.45 -9.50 3.23
N GLN A 378 -7.34 -9.48 3.96
CA GLN A 378 -7.31 -9.79 5.39
C GLN A 378 -6.40 -8.80 6.12
N GLY A 379 -6.95 -8.03 7.05
CA GLY A 379 -6.17 -7.19 7.95
C GLY A 379 -6.01 -7.76 9.36
N PHE A 380 -4.92 -7.38 9.99
CA PHE A 380 -4.64 -7.53 11.41
C PHE A 380 -4.41 -6.14 11.98
N ILE A 381 -5.02 -5.82 13.10
CA ILE A 381 -4.94 -4.50 13.74
C ILE A 381 -4.49 -4.67 15.19
N GLU A 382 -3.78 -3.68 15.70
CA GLU A 382 -3.38 -3.63 17.09
C GLU A 382 -4.59 -3.55 18.03
N ALA A 383 -4.59 -4.40 19.06
CA ALA A 383 -5.53 -4.37 20.16
C ALA A 383 -5.09 -3.40 21.27
N GLU A 384 -5.98 -3.13 22.22
CA GLU A 384 -5.74 -2.20 23.34
C GLU A 384 -4.53 -2.58 24.21
N ASP A 385 -4.31 -3.87 24.42
CA ASP A 385 -3.16 -4.42 25.14
C ASP A 385 -1.90 -4.55 24.25
N GLY A 386 -2.02 -4.22 22.95
CA GLY A 386 -0.88 -4.07 22.07
C GLY A 386 -0.50 -5.25 21.19
N HIS A 387 -1.17 -6.40 21.32
CA HIS A 387 -0.97 -7.49 20.37
C HIS A 387 -1.70 -7.19 19.06
N LEU A 388 -1.19 -7.71 17.93
CA LEU A 388 -1.95 -7.71 16.69
C LEU A 388 -3.01 -8.83 16.72
N ARG A 389 -4.23 -8.48 16.33
CA ARG A 389 -5.36 -9.42 16.21
C ARG A 389 -5.97 -9.35 14.82
N ARG A 390 -6.74 -10.37 14.45
CA ARG A 390 -7.55 -10.33 13.22
C ARG A 390 -8.56 -9.17 13.31
N GLN A 391 -8.69 -8.41 12.23
CA GLN A 391 -9.77 -7.44 12.10
C GLN A 391 -11.14 -8.14 12.09
N THR A 392 -12.16 -7.48 12.63
CA THR A 392 -13.56 -7.89 12.56
C THR A 392 -14.13 -7.67 11.17
N GLN A 393 -15.32 -8.22 10.93
CA GLN A 393 -16.08 -7.97 9.71
C GLN A 393 -16.32 -6.48 9.49
N GLU A 394 -16.68 -5.75 10.54
CA GLU A 394 -16.96 -4.31 10.48
C GLU A 394 -15.68 -3.49 10.23
N GLU A 395 -14.56 -3.86 10.85
CA GLU A 395 -13.26 -3.23 10.59
C GLU A 395 -12.79 -3.48 9.14
N HIS A 396 -13.07 -4.66 8.56
CA HIS A 396 -12.76 -4.92 7.15
C HIS A 396 -13.55 -4.01 6.20
N LEU A 397 -14.76 -3.57 6.54
CA LEU A 397 -15.52 -2.64 5.67
C LEU A 397 -14.74 -1.35 5.40
N PHE A 398 -13.95 -0.88 6.36
CA PHE A 398 -13.06 0.25 6.16
C PHE A 398 -11.98 -0.04 5.12
N CYS A 399 -11.31 -1.18 5.21
CA CYS A 399 -10.35 -1.62 4.21
C CYS A 399 -11.00 -1.72 2.84
N MET A 400 -12.23 -2.23 2.79
CA MET A 400 -12.99 -2.36 1.55
C MET A 400 -13.17 -1.01 0.86
N GLY A 401 -13.33 0.11 1.56
CA GLY A 401 -13.45 1.43 0.93
C GLY A 401 -12.26 1.83 0.01
N CYS A 402 -11.06 1.30 0.26
CA CYS A 402 -9.87 1.56 -0.57
C CYS A 402 -9.41 0.35 -1.39
N HIS A 403 -9.91 -0.84 -1.06
CA HIS A 403 -9.52 -2.12 -1.68
C HIS A 403 -10.66 -2.78 -2.46
N THR A 404 -11.78 -2.07 -2.56
CA THR A 404 -12.83 -2.27 -3.55
C THR A 404 -12.61 -1.30 -4.71
N THR A 405 -13.70 -0.98 -5.37
CA THR A 405 -13.87 -0.14 -6.53
C THR A 405 -13.22 1.24 -6.45
#